data_AF-A0AAD8ETT4-F1
#
_entry.id   AF-A0AAD8ETT4-F1
#
_cell.length_a   1.000
_cell.length_b   1.000
_cell.length_c   1.000
_cell.angle_alpha   90.00
_cell.angle_beta   90.00
_cell.angle_gamma   90.00
#
_symmetry.space_group_name_H-M   'P 1'
#
loop_
_entity.id
_entity.type
_entity.pdbx_description
1 polymer ?
#
loop_
_entity_poly.entity_id
_entity_poly.type
_entity_poly.pdbx_seq_one_letter_code
_entity_poly.pdbx_strand_id
1 'polypeptide(L)' 'MKESVLNLASFEKTADHLFDAAYHGQKDAITGVSESIIMGIPMAIGTGIFKLLHKYPLQDVLDLELPLLK' A
#
# COMPACT_ATOMS: atom_id res chain seq x y z
N MET A 1 8.80 -0.73 -16.75
CA MET A 1 8.77 -0.08 -15.43
C MET A 1 9.39 1.29 -15.59
N LYS A 2 8.60 2.37 -15.58
CA LYS A 2 9.20 3.70 -15.44
C LYS A 2 9.69 3.81 -14.00
N GLU A 3 10.92 4.29 -13.81
CA GLU A 3 11.40 4.58 -12.47
C GLU A 3 10.54 5.67 -11.84
N SER A 4 10.29 5.53 -10.54
CA SER A 4 9.51 6.48 -9.77
C SER A 4 10.29 7.79 -9.62
N VAL A 5 9.55 8.90 -9.68
CA VAL A 5 10.14 10.24 -9.60
C VAL A 5 10.69 10.47 -8.20
N LEU A 6 9.97 10.01 -7.18
CA LEU A 6 10.39 10.14 -5.78
C LEU A 6 11.63 9.31 -5.50
N ASN A 7 11.74 8.13 -6.10
CA ASN A 7 12.94 7.31 -6.00
C ASN A 7 14.15 8.01 -6.63
N LEU A 8 14.01 8.52 -7.86
CA LEU A 8 15.07 9.26 -8.56
C LEU A 8 15.50 10.53 -7.81
N ALA A 9 14.53 11.34 -7.39
CA ALA A 9 14.77 12.59 -6.69
C ALA A 9 15.38 12.40 -5.28
N SER A 10 15.26 11.20 -4.69
CA SER A 10 15.81 10.87 -3.37
C SER A 10 17.32 10.63 -3.35
N PHE A 11 17.95 10.43 -4.52
CA PHE A 11 19.39 10.19 -4.60
C PHE A 11 20.16 11.47 -4.94
N GLU A 12 19.99 11.99 -6.16
CA GLU A 12 20.70 13.17 -6.67
C GLU A 12 19.79 13.99 -7.59
N LYS A 13 20.17 15.24 -7.89
CA LYS A 13 19.46 16.14 -8.82
C LYS A 13 17.94 16.27 -8.53
N THR A 14 17.60 16.37 -7.24
CA THR A 14 16.21 16.43 -6.75
C THR A 14 15.36 17.47 -7.46
N ALA A 15 15.86 18.69 -7.65
CA ALA A 15 15.11 19.76 -8.29
C ALA A 15 14.77 19.44 -9.75
N ASP A 16 15.75 18.97 -10.53
CA ASP A 16 15.58 18.65 -11.95
C ASP A 16 14.50 17.58 -12.14
N HIS A 17 14.57 16.50 -11.35
CA HIS A 17 13.60 15.42 -11.42
C HIS A 17 12.18 15.85 -11.01
N LEU A 18 12.04 16.72 -10.00
CA LEU A 18 10.73 17.22 -9.57
C LEU A 18 10.12 18.20 -10.57
N PHE A 19 10.91 19.11 -11.13
CA PHE A 19 10.42 20.08 -12.11
C PHE A 19 10.06 19.41 -13.44
N ASP A 20 10.87 18.46 -13.90
CA ASP A 20 10.60 17.71 -15.14
C ASP A 20 9.33 16.85 -15.00
N ALA A 21 9.16 16.18 -13.86
CA ALA A 21 7.95 15.42 -13.57
C ALA A 21 6.70 16.30 -13.47
N ALA A 22 6.81 17.49 -12.86
CA ALA A 22 5.72 18.44 -12.76
C ALA A 22 5.32 18.99 -14.13
N TYR A 23 6.30 19.30 -14.98
CA TYR A 23 6.08 19.76 -16.35
C TYR A 23 5.34 18.71 -17.19
N HIS A 24 5.74 17.43 -17.06
CA HIS A 24 5.11 16.32 -17.78
C HIS A 24 3.84 15.78 -17.09
N GLY A 25 3.46 16.29 -15.92
CA GLY A 25 2.30 15.80 -15.15
C GLY A 25 2.42 14.33 -14.77
N GLN A 26 3.63 13.85 -14.48
CA GLN A 26 3.90 12.44 -14.22
C GLN A 26 3.23 11.98 -12.93
N LYS A 27 2.54 10.84 -12.98
CA LYS A 27 1.89 10.22 -11.83
C LYS A 27 2.72 9.04 -11.33
N ASP A 28 2.94 9.02 -10.03
CA ASP A 28 3.63 7.94 -9.34
C ASP A 28 2.63 7.02 -8.64
N ALA A 29 2.82 5.71 -8.77
CA ALA A 29 1.94 4.70 -8.17
C ALA A 29 2.36 4.32 -6.74
N ILE A 30 3.53 4.78 -6.27
CA ILE A 30 4.03 4.55 -4.91
C ILE A 30 4.08 3.04 -4.58
N THR A 31 4.78 2.28 -5.41
CA THR A 31 4.89 0.81 -5.30
C THR A 31 6.29 0.34 -4.94
N GLY A 32 7.30 1.19 -5.17
CA GLY A 32 8.68 0.97 -4.79
C GLY A 32 8.93 1.13 -3.29
N VAL A 33 10.14 0.74 -2.88
CA VAL A 33 10.55 0.79 -1.47
C VAL A 33 10.77 2.23 -1.01
N SER A 34 11.57 3.00 -1.75
CA SER A 34 11.97 4.37 -1.37
C SER A 34 10.77 5.29 -1.22
N GLU A 35 9.89 5.34 -2.22
CA GLU A 35 8.65 6.12 -2.18
C GLU A 35 7.69 5.68 -1.07
N SER A 36 7.56 4.38 -0.80
CA SER A 36 6.73 3.88 0.30
C SER A 36 7.23 4.38 1.65
N ILE A 37 8.56 4.38 1.85
CA ILE A 37 9.21 4.89 3.06
C ILE A 37 9.00 6.40 3.19
N ILE A 38 9.21 7.17 2.12
CA ILE A 38 9.01 8.62 2.10
C ILE A 38 7.56 8.98 2.46
N MET A 39 6.59 8.22 1.95
CA MET A 39 5.16 8.43 2.20
C MET A 39 4.67 7.87 3.54
N GLY A 40 5.51 7.12 4.27
CA GLY A 40 5.15 6.49 5.53
C GLY A 40 4.13 5.35 5.40
N ILE A 41 4.02 4.73 4.22
CA ILE A 41 3.14 3.58 3.98
C ILE A 41 3.94 2.27 4.09
N PRO A 42 3.34 1.18 4.62
CA PRO A 42 4.01 -0.11 4.69
C PRO A 42 4.28 -0.67 3.30
N MET A 43 5.55 -1.00 3.01
CA MET A 43 5.99 -1.54 1.73
C MET A 43 5.55 -2.99 1.49
N ALA A 44 5.27 -3.34 0.24
CA ALA A 44 4.80 -4.68 -0.17
C ALA A 44 5.95 -5.72 -0.26
N ILE A 45 6.92 -5.67 0.66
CA ILE A 45 8.03 -6.63 0.76
C ILE A 45 8.19 -7.10 2.21
N GLY A 46 8.86 -8.24 2.41
CA GLY A 46 9.07 -8.81 3.74
C GLY A 46 7.75 -9.15 4.43
N THR A 47 7.51 -8.57 5.61
CA THR A 47 6.27 -8.78 6.39
C THR A 47 5.05 -8.06 5.81
N GLY A 48 5.24 -7.07 4.93
CA GLY A 48 4.14 -6.33 4.30
C GLY A 48 3.53 -7.01 3.07
N ILE A 49 4.02 -8.19 2.68
CA ILE A 49 3.55 -8.91 1.48
C ILE A 49 2.16 -9.54 1.65
N PHE A 50 1.73 -9.80 2.89
CA PHE A 50 0.46 -10.46 3.18
C PHE A 50 -0.44 -9.60 4.07
N LYS A 51 -1.74 -9.83 3.98
CA LYS A 51 -2.75 -9.20 4.84
C LYS A 51 -3.27 -10.23 5.83
N LEU A 52 -3.49 -9.79 7.06
CA LEU A 52 -4.11 -10.62 8.09
C LEU A 52 -5.63 -10.57 7.95
N LEU A 53 -6.26 -11.74 8.04
CA LEU A 53 -7.71 -11.86 8.13
C LEU A 53 -8.07 -12.17 9.59
N HIS A 54 -8.94 -11.35 10.17
CA HIS A 54 -9.45 -11.61 11.52
C HIS A 54 -10.54 -12.68 11.45
N LYS A 55 -10.32 -13.82 12.11
CA LYS A 55 -11.31 -14.88 12.24
C LYS A 55 -12.34 -14.49 13.30
N TYR A 56 -13.35 -13.72 12.90
CA TYR A 56 -14.48 -13.40 13.78
C TYR A 56 -15.39 -14.63 13.96
N PRO A 57 -15.82 -14.97 15.18
CA PRO A 57 -16.74 -16.08 15.42
C PRO A 57 -18.14 -15.69 14.95
N LEU A 58 -18.44 -15.91 13.66
CA LEU A 58 -19.80 -15.78 13.13
C LEU A 58 -20.68 -16.99 13.48
N GLN A 59 -20.09 -18.14 13.84
CA GLN A 59 -20.84 -19.34 14.22
C GLN A 59 -21.67 -19.13 15.51
N ASP A 60 -21.12 -18.46 16.53
CA ASP A 60 -21.79 -18.30 17.83
C ASP A 60 -23.08 -17.46 17.76
N VAL A 61 -23.26 -16.64 16.71
CA VAL A 61 -24.46 -15.81 16.52
C VAL A 61 -25.53 -16.56 15.71
N LEU A 62 -25.13 -17.40 14.75
CA LEU A 62 -26.05 -18.22 13.95
C LEU A 62 -26.62 -19.41 14.75
N ASP A 63 -25.86 -19.91 15.74
CA ASP A 63 -26.31 -20.98 16.63
C ASP A 63 -27.39 -20.52 17.65
N LEU A 64 -27.59 -19.20 17.84
CA LEU A 64 -28.64 -18.67 18.70
C LEU A 64 -30.02 -18.54 18.02
N GLU A 65 -30.12 -18.53 16.69
CA GLU A 65 -31.41 -18.35 15.98
C GLU A 65 -32.08 -19.67 15.55
N LEU A 66 -31.41 -20.82 15.64
CA LEU A 66 -31.96 -22.12 15.26
C LEU A 66 -32.49 -23.06 16.38
N PRO A 67 -32.66 -22.68 17.67
CA PRO A 67 -33.20 -23.63 18.66
C PRO A 67 -34.71 -23.91 18.55
N LEU A 68 -35.43 -23.29 17.60
CA LEU A 68 -36.90 -23.37 17.49
C LEU A 68 -37.45 -24.40 16.48
N LEU A 69 -36.61 -25.27 15.90
CA LEU A 69 -37.08 -26.33 15.00
C LEU A 69 -36.52 -27.71 15.37
N LYS A 70 -36.84 -28.19 16.58
CA LYS A 70 -36.83 -29.62 16.92
C LYS A 70 -38.25 -30.12 17.09
#